data_AF-A0A4Q0IGG5-F1
#
_entry.id   AF-A0A4Q0IGG5-F1
#
_cell.length_a   1.000
_cell.length_b   1.000
_cell.length_c   1.000
_cell.angle_alpha   90.00
_cell.angle_beta   90.00
_cell.angle_gamma   90.00
#
_symmetry.space_group_name_H-M   'P 1'
#
loop_
_entity.id
_entity.type
_entity.pdbx_description
1 polymer ?
#
loop_
_entity_poly.entity_id
_entity_poly.type
_entity_poly.pdbx_seq_one_letter_code
_entity_poly.pdbx_strand_id
1 'polypeptide(L)'
;HVDAVVENPYAEGTIEHTLFAKNWIDAVQWHLEDIIRDPEIDPVAALALKRRIDRSNQDRTDMVEEIDTYFREKYADVKPLASATINTESPAWALDRLSILALKIYHMAAEVGRPDASAEHKAKCEAKLNILLQQQVDLTT
;
A
#
# COMPACT_ATOMS: atom_id res chain seq x y z
N HIS A 1 4.66 5.98 -13.83
CA HIS A 1 5.81 5.23 -14.37
C HIS A 1 6.64 4.73 -13.19
N VAL A 2 7.11 3.48 -13.18
CA VAL A 2 7.82 2.89 -12.02
C VAL A 2 9.16 3.55 -11.69
N ASP A 3 9.75 4.25 -12.65
CA ASP A 3 11.00 5.01 -12.48
C ASP A 3 10.76 6.53 -12.38
N ALA A 4 9.52 6.94 -12.08
CA ALA A 4 9.24 8.36 -11.86
C ALA A 4 10.01 8.83 -10.63
N VAL A 5 10.74 9.94 -10.78
CA VAL A 5 11.32 10.64 -9.64
C VAL A 5 10.19 11.37 -8.93
N VAL A 6 9.99 11.06 -7.66
CA VAL A 6 9.00 11.73 -6.83
C VAL A 6 9.75 12.48 -5.74
N GLU A 7 9.53 13.79 -5.71
CA GLU A 7 10.00 14.64 -4.63
C GLU A 7 9.04 14.49 -3.44
N ASN A 8 9.57 13.97 -2.33
CA ASN A 8 8.83 13.89 -1.09
C ASN A 8 8.66 15.31 -0.52
N PRO A 9 7.43 15.82 -0.33
CA PRO A 9 7.22 17.20 0.14
C PRO A 9 7.50 17.36 1.64
N TYR A 10 7.69 16.27 2.37
CA TYR A 10 7.92 16.26 3.80
C TYR A 10 9.42 16.20 4.12
N ALA A 11 9.81 16.73 5.28
CA ALA A 11 11.21 16.76 5.70
C ALA A 11 11.71 15.36 6.08
N GLU A 12 12.94 15.03 5.70
CA GLU A 12 13.58 13.77 6.08
C GLU A 12 13.60 13.59 7.61
N GLY A 13 13.28 12.39 8.07
CA GLY A 13 13.18 12.05 9.50
C GLY A 13 11.84 12.36 10.16
N THR A 14 10.85 12.93 9.45
CA THR A 14 9.48 13.04 9.98
C THR A 14 8.64 11.83 9.61
N ILE A 15 7.60 11.56 10.42
CA ILE A 15 6.67 10.46 10.16
C ILE A 15 5.92 10.65 8.83
N GLU A 16 5.62 11.89 8.45
CA GLU A 16 4.97 12.21 7.18
C GLU A 16 5.85 11.86 5.98
N HIS A 17 7.17 12.07 6.09
CA HIS A 17 8.13 11.65 5.08
C HIS A 17 8.10 10.13 4.90
N THR A 18 8.17 9.37 6.00
CA THR A 18 8.11 7.90 5.96
C THR A 18 6.77 7.39 5.43
N LEU A 19 5.65 7.96 5.86
CA LEU A 19 4.30 7.61 5.36
C LEU A 19 4.15 7.90 3.86
N PHE A 20 4.68 9.02 3.37
CA PHE A 20 4.67 9.34 1.95
C PHE A 20 5.52 8.33 1.16
N ALA A 21 6.75 8.08 1.59
CA ALA A 21 7.66 7.13 0.96
C ALA A 21 7.05 5.72 0.92
N LYS A 22 6.40 5.31 2.01
CA LYS A 22 5.67 4.05 2.13
C LYS A 22 4.56 3.92 1.09
N ASN A 23 3.71 4.93 0.95
CA ASN A 23 2.65 4.91 -0.06
C ASN A 23 3.22 4.90 -1.49
N TRP A 24 4.34 5.60 -1.71
CA TRP A 24 5.01 5.62 -3.00
C TRP A 24 5.60 4.26 -3.37
N ILE A 25 6.30 3.60 -2.44
CA ILE A 25 6.88 2.27 -2.70
C ILE A 25 5.81 1.22 -2.98
N ASP A 26 4.66 1.29 -2.29
CA ASP A 26 3.52 0.42 -2.58
C ASP A 26 3.00 0.60 -4.02
N ALA A 27 2.87 1.85 -4.48
CA ALA A 27 2.41 2.17 -5.82
C ALA A 27 3.41 1.69 -6.88
N VAL A 28 4.71 1.89 -6.64
CA VAL A 28 5.77 1.38 -7.52
C VAL A 28 5.74 -0.15 -7.55
N GLN A 29 5.68 -0.80 -6.39
CA GLN A 29 5.63 -2.26 -6.26
C GLN A 29 4.42 -2.84 -7.02
N TRP A 30 3.25 -2.23 -6.89
CA TRP A 30 2.05 -2.64 -7.63
C TRP A 30 2.30 -2.68 -9.14
N HIS A 31 2.90 -1.62 -9.69
CA HIS A 31 3.19 -1.56 -11.12
C HIS A 31 4.36 -2.44 -11.56
N LEU A 32 5.35 -2.70 -10.69
CA LEU A 32 6.39 -3.69 -10.96
C LEU A 32 5.80 -5.11 -11.07
N GLU A 33 4.86 -5.45 -10.19
CA GLU A 33 4.11 -6.71 -10.24
C GLU A 33 3.26 -6.83 -11.52
N ASP A 34 2.68 -5.74 -12.01
CA ASP A 34 1.97 -5.74 -13.29
C ASP A 34 2.92 -6.00 -14.47
N ILE A 35 4.12 -5.41 -14.46
CA ILE A 35 5.12 -5.61 -15.53
C ILE A 35 5.61 -7.07 -15.54
N ILE A 36 5.93 -7.66 -14.39
CA ILE A 36 6.48 -9.03 -14.34
C ILE A 36 5.45 -10.11 -14.67
N ARG A 37 4.15 -9.78 -14.67
CA ARG A 37 3.06 -10.69 -15.05
C ARG A 37 2.88 -10.84 -16.56
N ASP A 38 3.58 -10.06 -17.38
CA ASP A 38 3.58 -10.21 -18.83
C ASP A 38 4.15 -11.60 -19.21
N PRO A 39 3.38 -12.50 -19.84
CA PRO A 39 3.86 -13.83 -20.21
C PRO A 39 4.95 -13.80 -21.30
N GLU A 40 5.06 -12.69 -22.06
CA GLU A 40 6.02 -12.53 -23.15
C GLU A 40 7.28 -11.75 -22.73
N ILE A 41 7.44 -11.47 -21.43
CA ILE A 41 8.61 -10.76 -20.90
C ILE A 41 9.91 -11.52 -21.21
N ASP A 42 10.94 -10.80 -21.65
CA ASP A 42 12.29 -11.37 -21.79
C ASP A 42 12.77 -11.97 -20.46
N PRO A 43 13.14 -13.26 -20.39
CA PRO A 43 13.54 -13.91 -19.15
C PRO A 43 14.70 -13.22 -18.41
N VAL A 44 15.63 -12.59 -19.14
CA VAL A 44 16.76 -11.87 -18.52
C VAL A 44 16.26 -10.59 -17.87
N ALA A 45 15.43 -9.81 -18.57
CA ALA A 45 14.74 -8.65 -18.01
C ALA A 45 13.85 -9.02 -16.81
N ALA A 46 13.13 -10.15 -16.89
CA ALA A 46 12.28 -10.65 -15.81
C ALA A 46 13.08 -10.95 -14.53
N LEU A 47 14.26 -11.55 -14.65
CA LEU A 47 15.14 -11.82 -13.50
C LEU A 47 15.64 -10.51 -12.85
N ALA A 48 16.02 -9.52 -13.66
CA ALA A 48 16.43 -8.21 -13.17
C ALA A 48 15.27 -7.51 -12.43
N LEU A 49 14.07 -7.56 -13.01
CA LEU A 49 12.86 -7.02 -12.42
C LEU A 49 12.48 -7.73 -11.12
N LYS A 50 12.60 -9.06 -11.07
CA LYS A 50 12.35 -9.86 -9.86
C LYS A 50 13.26 -9.45 -8.71
N ARG A 51 14.55 -9.24 -8.98
CA ARG A 51 15.50 -8.76 -7.97
C ARG A 51 15.16 -7.36 -7.45
N ARG A 52 14.65 -6.49 -8.33
CA ARG A 52 14.15 -5.16 -7.95
C ARG A 52 12.90 -5.27 -7.07
N ILE A 53 11.95 -6.13 -7.45
CA ILE A 53 10.75 -6.45 -6.66
C ILE A 53 11.12 -6.96 -5.26
N ASP A 54 12.08 -7.88 -5.18
CA ASP A 54 12.50 -8.44 -3.89
C ASP A 54 13.11 -7.38 -2.98
N ARG A 55 13.92 -6.48 -3.54
CA ARG A 55 14.45 -5.34 -2.80
C ARG A 55 13.35 -4.38 -2.34
N SER A 56 12.45 -4.01 -3.24
CA SER A 56 11.33 -3.12 -2.96
C SER A 56 10.39 -3.70 -1.88
N ASN A 57 10.18 -5.01 -1.85
CA ASN A 57 9.45 -5.69 -0.78
C ASN A 57 10.16 -5.62 0.58
N GLN A 58 11.50 -5.71 0.59
CA GLN A 58 12.28 -5.54 1.81
C GLN A 58 12.20 -4.09 2.29
N ASP A 59 12.48 -3.12 1.39
CA ASP A 59 12.45 -1.69 1.70
C ASP A 59 11.07 -1.27 2.25
N ARG A 60 9.97 -1.82 1.71
CA ARG A 60 8.61 -1.58 2.24
C ARG A 60 8.45 -2.13 3.66
N THR A 61 8.94 -3.34 3.91
CA THR A 61 8.89 -3.95 5.26
C THR A 61 9.68 -3.11 6.26
N ASP A 62 10.87 -2.65 5.87
CA ASP A 62 11.72 -1.80 6.71
C ASP A 62 11.00 -0.48 7.06
N MET A 63 10.28 0.13 6.12
CA MET A 63 9.45 1.32 6.39
C MET A 63 8.29 1.03 7.36
N VAL A 64 7.67 -0.15 7.29
CA VAL A 64 6.63 -0.56 8.26
C VAL A 64 7.24 -0.69 9.66
N GLU A 65 8.43 -1.28 9.79
CA GLU A 65 9.14 -1.39 11.07
C GLU A 65 9.57 -0.01 11.61
N GLU A 66 9.96 0.92 10.73
CA GLU A 66 10.27 2.31 11.09
C GLU A 66 9.05 3.03 11.67
N ILE A 67 7.87 2.86 11.05
CA ILE A 67 6.61 3.42 11.55
C ILE A 67 6.23 2.84 12.92
N ASP A 68 6.43 1.54 13.13
CA ASP A 68 6.20 0.91 14.43
C ASP A 68 7.17 1.42 15.49
N THR A 69 8.44 1.61 15.13
CA THR A 69 9.45 2.20 15.99
C THR A 69 9.04 3.62 16.41
N TYR A 70 8.60 4.44 15.46
CA TYR A 70 8.07 5.78 15.74
C TYR A 70 6.92 5.75 16.76
N PHE A 71 5.92 4.90 16.56
CA PHE A 71 4.78 4.83 17.49
C PHE A 71 5.17 4.28 18.86
N ARG A 72 6.09 3.31 18.90
CA ARG A 72 6.61 2.77 20.16
C ARG A 72 7.34 3.84 20.97
N GLU A 73 8.16 4.67 20.33
CA GLU A 73 8.86 5.77 20.98
C GLU A 73 7.91 6.88 21.40
N LYS A 74 7.00 7.29 20.52
CA LYS A 74 6.00 8.34 20.78
C LYS A 74 5.12 8.03 21.99
N TYR A 75 4.80 6.77 22.20
CA TYR A 75 3.92 6.31 23.28
C TYR A 75 4.65 5.58 24.41
N ALA A 76 5.98 5.69 24.50
CA ALA A 76 6.78 4.96 25.49
C ALA A 76 6.37 5.22 26.95
N ASP A 77 5.93 6.44 27.26
CA ASP A 77 5.51 6.84 28.61
C ASP A 77 4.01 6.62 28.89
N VAL A 78 3.25 6.14 27.91
CA VAL A 78 1.81 5.87 28.07
C VAL A 78 1.62 4.65 28.96
N LYS A 79 0.93 4.84 30.08
CA LYS A 79 0.52 3.73 30.97
C LYS A 79 -0.77 3.10 30.44
N PRO A 80 -0.76 1.81 30.06
CA PRO A 80 -1.98 1.14 29.63
C PRO A 80 -3.03 1.12 30.74
N LEU A 81 -4.31 1.28 30.36
CA LEU A 81 -5.42 1.06 31.28
C LEU A 81 -5.50 -0.42 31.66
N ALA A 82 -5.99 -0.71 32.87
CA ALA A 82 -6.20 -2.10 33.32
C ALA A 82 -7.16 -2.88 32.40
N SER A 83 -8.07 -2.18 31.72
CA SER A 83 -9.04 -2.73 30.77
C SER A 83 -8.62 -2.53 29.29
N ALA A 84 -7.37 -2.17 29.02
CA ALA A 84 -6.90 -2.00 27.65
C ALA A 84 -7.00 -3.32 26.88
N THR A 85 -7.51 -3.25 25.66
CA THR A 85 -7.54 -4.40 24.75
C THR A 85 -6.18 -4.58 24.09
N ILE A 86 -5.84 -5.84 23.78
CA ILE A 86 -4.66 -6.18 22.99
C ILE A 86 -5.13 -6.43 21.56
N ASN A 87 -4.51 -5.74 20.59
CA ASN A 87 -4.72 -5.99 19.18
C ASN A 87 -3.71 -7.03 18.67
N THR A 88 -4.12 -7.83 17.67
CA THR A 88 -3.26 -8.87 17.08
C THR A 88 -2.23 -8.32 16.10
N GLU A 89 -2.32 -7.04 15.75
CA GLU A 89 -1.45 -6.37 14.81
C GLU A 89 -1.01 -5.01 15.35
N SER A 90 0.11 -4.52 14.83
CA SER A 90 0.64 -3.21 15.19
C SER A 90 -0.03 -2.09 14.37
N PRO A 91 0.10 -0.83 14.81
CA PRO A 91 -0.38 0.31 14.04
C PRO A 91 0.23 0.38 12.63
N ALA A 92 1.52 0.06 12.46
CA ALA A 92 2.15 0.13 11.14
C ALA A 92 1.60 -0.92 10.17
N TRP A 93 1.32 -2.15 10.62
CA TRP A 93 0.69 -3.18 9.79
C TRP A 93 -0.75 -2.84 9.41
N ALA A 94 -1.49 -2.15 10.28
CA ALA A 94 -2.81 -1.62 9.94
C ALA A 94 -2.72 -0.56 8.83
N LEU A 95 -1.76 0.37 8.94
CA LEU A 95 -1.48 1.39 7.92
C LEU A 95 -0.98 0.78 6.60
N ASP A 96 -0.20 -0.30 6.65
CA ASP A 96 0.25 -1.03 5.46
C ASP A 96 -0.91 -1.55 4.63
N ARG A 97 -1.85 -2.24 5.27
CA ARG A 97 -3.06 -2.73 4.61
C ARG A 97 -3.94 -1.58 4.10
N LEU A 98 -4.04 -0.48 4.85
CA LEU A 98 -4.79 0.69 4.43
C LEU A 98 -4.20 1.31 3.15
N SER A 99 -2.88 1.37 3.04
CA SER A 99 -2.17 1.89 1.85
C SER A 99 -2.45 1.04 0.60
N ILE A 100 -2.31 -0.29 0.71
CA ILE A 100 -2.65 -1.21 -0.39
C ILE A 100 -4.15 -1.17 -0.72
N LEU A 101 -5.01 -1.02 0.28
CA LEU A 101 -6.45 -0.88 0.06
C LEU A 101 -6.77 0.40 -0.71
N ALA A 102 -6.11 1.52 -0.40
CA ALA A 102 -6.28 2.77 -1.13
C ALA A 102 -5.89 2.62 -2.61
N LEU A 103 -4.80 1.91 -2.92
CA LEU A 103 -4.41 1.60 -4.30
C LEU A 103 -5.46 0.73 -5.02
N LYS A 104 -5.98 -0.30 -4.34
CA LYS A 104 -7.06 -1.15 -4.89
C LYS A 104 -8.31 -0.34 -5.18
N ILE A 105 -8.72 0.55 -4.28
CA ILE A 105 -9.87 1.44 -4.47
C ILE A 105 -9.64 2.34 -5.67
N TYR A 106 -8.47 2.99 -5.77
CA TYR A 106 -8.12 3.86 -6.88
C TYR A 106 -8.23 3.15 -8.24
N HIS A 107 -7.58 1.99 -8.38
CA HIS A 107 -7.60 1.23 -9.64
C HIS A 107 -8.98 0.66 -9.95
N MET A 108 -9.73 0.19 -8.95
CA MET A 108 -11.08 -0.31 -9.16
C MET A 108 -12.04 0.80 -9.58
N ALA A 109 -11.94 1.99 -8.98
CA ALA A 109 -12.74 3.15 -9.38
C ALA A 109 -12.44 3.58 -10.81
N ALA A 110 -11.16 3.56 -11.23
CA ALA A 110 -10.77 3.82 -12.61
C ALA A 110 -11.40 2.80 -13.58
N GLU A 111 -11.43 1.52 -13.21
CA GLU A 111 -12.03 0.46 -14.03
C GLU A 111 -13.56 0.60 -14.15
N VAL A 112 -14.25 1.01 -13.09
CA VAL A 112 -15.69 1.34 -13.13
C VAL A 112 -15.95 2.54 -14.05
N GLY A 113 -15.09 3.55 -14.00
CA GLY A 113 -15.19 4.77 -14.79
C GLY A 113 -14.86 4.60 -16.28
N ARG A 114 -14.43 3.41 -16.71
CA ARG A 114 -13.99 3.14 -18.07
C ARG A 114 -15.13 3.30 -19.10
N PRO A 115 -15.00 4.19 -20.11
CA PRO A 115 -16.10 4.54 -21.00
C PRO A 115 -16.51 3.40 -21.95
N ASP A 116 -15.55 2.58 -22.38
CA ASP A 116 -15.72 1.46 -23.33
C ASP A 116 -16.14 0.14 -22.68
N ALA A 117 -16.28 0.09 -21.35
CA ALA A 117 -16.69 -1.12 -20.64
C ALA A 117 -18.20 -1.40 -20.77
N SER A 118 -18.56 -2.69 -20.88
CA SER A 118 -19.95 -3.13 -20.90
C SER A 118 -20.66 -2.85 -19.57
N ALA A 119 -21.99 -2.73 -19.60
CA ALA A 119 -22.78 -2.52 -18.38
C ALA A 119 -22.60 -3.67 -17.37
N GLU A 120 -22.50 -4.91 -17.85
CA GLU A 120 -22.24 -6.07 -16.99
C GLU A 120 -20.86 -5.99 -16.31
N HIS A 121 -19.82 -5.59 -17.05
CA HIS A 121 -18.49 -5.40 -16.48
C HIS A 121 -18.49 -4.30 -15.42
N LYS A 122 -19.11 -3.15 -15.71
CA LYS A 122 -19.25 -2.03 -14.77
C LYS A 122 -19.93 -2.46 -13.48
N ALA A 123 -21.06 -3.17 -13.56
CA ALA A 123 -21.76 -3.67 -12.39
C ALA A 123 -20.91 -4.62 -11.54
N LYS A 124 -20.12 -5.51 -12.17
CA LYS A 124 -19.19 -6.40 -11.46
C LYS A 124 -18.06 -5.62 -10.77
N CYS A 125 -17.49 -4.63 -11.43
CA CYS A 125 -16.42 -3.79 -10.87
C CYS A 125 -16.96 -2.91 -9.73
N GLU A 126 -18.17 -2.37 -9.86
CA GLU A 126 -18.83 -1.56 -8.84
C GLU A 126 -19.15 -2.37 -7.58
N ALA A 127 -19.63 -3.61 -7.73
CA ALA A 127 -19.81 -4.52 -6.61
C ALA A 127 -18.49 -4.78 -5.85
N LYS A 128 -17.37 -4.96 -6.58
CA LYS A 128 -16.04 -5.11 -5.97
C LYS A 128 -15.58 -3.82 -5.28
N LEU A 129 -15.81 -2.66 -5.89
CA LEU A 129 -15.46 -1.37 -5.32
C LEU A 129 -16.19 -1.15 -3.98
N ASN A 130 -17.48 -1.47 -3.90
CA ASN A 130 -18.26 -1.35 -2.67
C ASN A 130 -17.70 -2.22 -1.53
N ILE A 131 -17.21 -3.42 -1.84
CA ILE A 131 -16.54 -4.27 -0.85
C ILE A 131 -15.24 -3.60 -0.35
N LEU A 132 -14.43 -3.04 -1.25
CA LEU A 132 -13.18 -2.36 -0.88
C LEU A 132 -13.45 -1.11 -0.02
N LEU A 133 -14.50 -0.36 -0.34
CA LEU A 133 -14.93 0.80 0.46
C LEU A 133 -15.41 0.37 1.85
N GLN A 134 -16.14 -0.74 1.96
CA GLN A 134 -16.52 -1.28 3.27
C GLN A 134 -15.29 -1.69 4.09
N GLN A 135 -14.33 -2.37 3.48
CA GLN A 135 -13.06 -2.72 4.15
C GLN A 135 -12.29 -1.49 4.65
N GLN A 136 -12.40 -0.36 3.96
CA GLN A 136 -11.76 0.88 4.40
C GLN A 136 -12.41 1.42 5.66
N VAL A 137 -13.74 1.39 5.74
CA VAL A 137 -14.49 1.74 6.95
C VAL A 137 -14.06 0.82 8.09
N ASP A 138 -14.10 -0.50 7.88
CA ASP A 138 -13.78 -1.48 8.91
C ASP A 138 -12.34 -1.35 9.47
N LEU A 139 -11.39 -0.88 8.65
CA LEU A 139 -9.99 -0.65 9.07
C LEU A 139 -9.78 0.66 9.82
N THR A 140 -10.73 1.59 9.78
CA THR A 140 -10.58 2.95 10.33
C THR A 140 -11.52 3.25 11.50
N THR A 141 -12.31 2.27 11.94
CA THR A 141 -13.27 2.35 13.06
C THR A 141 -12.98 1.31 14.13
#